data_AF-A0A239MUA8-F1
#
_entry.id   AF-A0A239MUA8-F1
#
_cell.length_a   1.000
_cell.length_b   1.000
_cell.length_c   1.000
_cell.angle_alpha   90.00
_cell.angle_beta   90.00
_cell.angle_gamma   90.00
#
_symmetry.space_group_name_H-M   'P 1'
#
loop_
_entity.id
_entity.type
_entity.pdbx_description
1 polymer ?
#
loop_
_entity_poly.entity_id
_entity_poly.type
_entity_poly.pdbx_seq_one_letter_code
_entity_poly.pdbx_strand_id
1 'polypeptide(L)' 'MHAATYNQLSARVNALLADPTTLKNLGITLRREPSDDSAAWSQLVTDLRQAPNLTLLPLQDGAIRLAWHSWLD' A
#
# COMPACT_ATOMS: atom_id res chain seq x y z
N MET A 1 11.90 -10.43 -13.70
CA MET A 1 12.04 -10.18 -12.25
C MET A 1 10.99 -9.17 -11.76
N HIS A 2 10.86 -8.00 -12.37
CA HIS A 2 9.87 -6.97 -12.00
C HIS A 2 8.41 -7.46 -11.81
N ALA A 3 7.87 -8.27 -12.73
CA ALA A 3 6.52 -8.81 -12.60
C ALA A 3 6.35 -9.76 -11.40
N ALA A 4 7.40 -10.52 -11.05
CA ALA A 4 7.37 -11.42 -9.91
C ALA A 4 7.40 -10.65 -8.58
N THR A 5 8.22 -9.60 -8.49
CA THR A 5 8.26 -8.70 -7.33
C THR A 5 6.94 -7.93 -7.17
N TYR A 6 6.33 -7.47 -8.27
CA TYR A 6 5.02 -6.82 -8.22
C TYR A 6 3.93 -7.78 -7.71
N ASN A 7 3.90 -9.03 -8.20
CA ASN A 7 2.91 -10.01 -7.74
C ASN A 7 3.08 -10.34 -6.25
N GLN A 8 4.31 -10.51 -5.78
CA GLN A 8 4.59 -10.71 -4.34
C GLN A 8 4.15 -9.51 -3.51
N LEU A 9 4.46 -8.30 -3.97
CA LEU A 9 4.09 -7.05 -3.30
C LEU A 9 2.56 -6.92 -3.22
N SER A 10 1.86 -7.13 -4.33
CA SER A 10 0.40 -7.08 -4.40
C SER A 10 -0.25 -8.15 -3.53
N ALA A 11 0.30 -9.37 -3.48
CA ALA A 11 -0.17 -10.42 -2.58
C ALA A 11 0.01 -10.03 -1.10
N ARG A 12 1.16 -9.45 -0.73
CA ARG A 12 1.43 -8.96 0.63
C ARG A 12 0.46 -7.86 1.03
N VAL A 13 0.22 -6.89 0.15
CA VAL A 13 -0.75 -5.81 0.37
C VAL A 13 -2.15 -6.41 0.55
N ASN A 14 -2.61 -7.25 -0.36
CA ASN A 14 -3.94 -7.87 -0.26
C ASN A 14 -4.12 -8.67 1.03
N ALA A 15 -3.10 -9.39 1.49
CA ALA A 15 -3.13 -10.09 2.77
C ALA A 15 -3.31 -9.13 3.96
N LEU A 16 -2.65 -7.96 3.95
CA LEU A 16 -2.81 -6.92 4.97
C LEU A 16 -4.21 -6.28 4.94
N LEU A 17 -4.77 -6.04 3.74
CA LEU A 17 -6.12 -5.49 3.58
C LEU A 17 -7.20 -6.49 4.01
N ALA A 18 -6.95 -7.80 3.81
CA ALA A 18 -7.88 -8.86 4.19
C ALA A 18 -7.90 -9.17 5.69
N ASP A 19 -6.95 -8.64 6.47
CA ASP A 19 -6.92 -8.82 7.92
C ASP A 19 -8.12 -8.07 8.57
N PRO A 20 -9.01 -8.76 9.30
CA PRO A 20 -10.16 -8.12 9.96
C PRO A 20 -9.78 -7.06 10.99
N THR A 21 -8.57 -7.12 11.55
CA THR A 21 -8.06 -6.12 12.50
C THR A 21 -7.63 -4.83 11.80
N THR A 22 -7.25 -4.92 10.53
CA THR A 22 -6.93 -3.76 9.68
C THR A 22 -8.15 -2.88 9.46
N LEU A 23 -9.34 -3.46 9.33
CA LEU A 23 -10.59 -2.71 9.18
C LEU A 23 -10.97 -1.92 10.45
N LYS A 24 -10.48 -2.35 11.63
CA LYS A 24 -10.65 -1.60 12.89
C LYS A 24 -9.68 -0.43 13.00
N ASN A 25 -8.57 -0.49 12.27
CA ASN A 25 -7.59 0.58 12.21
C ASN A 25 -7.98 1.59 11.12
N LEU A 26 -7.72 2.88 11.36
CA LEU A 26 -8.00 3.96 10.40
C LEU A 26 -7.16 3.87 9.10
N GLY A 27 -6.32 2.83 8.97
CA GLY A 27 -5.45 2.60 7.84
C GLY A 27 -4.32 1.63 8.14
N ILE A 28 -3.55 1.28 7.12
CA ILE A 28 -2.34 0.46 7.22
C ILE A 28 -1.12 1.20 6.72
N THR A 29 0.04 0.88 7.30
CA THR A 29 1.32 1.38 6.80
C THR A 29 1.98 0.32 5.94
N LEU A 30 2.22 0.63 4.67
CA LEU A 30 3.01 -0.18 3.77
C LEU A 30 4.45 0.34 3.76
N ARG A 31 5.38 -0.60 3.89
CA ARG A 31 6.81 -0.36 3.74
C ARG A 31 7.33 -1.16 2.57
N ARG A 32 8.26 -0.55 1.85
CA ARG A 32 9.06 -1.25 0.85
C ARG A 32 10.09 -2.11 1.58
N GLU A 33 10.18 -3.38 1.21
CA GLU A 33 11.22 -4.29 1.67
C GLU A 33 12.46 -4.19 0.77
N PRO A 34 13.66 -4.54 1.26
CA PRO A 34 14.89 -4.48 0.47
C PRO A 34 14.85 -5.32 -0.82
N SER A 35 14.05 -6.38 -0.83
CA SER A 35 13.83 -7.27 -1.99
C SER A 35 12.83 -6.72 -3.00
N ASP A 36 12.07 -5.68 -2.65
CA ASP A 36 11.07 -5.11 -3.55
C ASP A 36 11.77 -4.24 -4.60
N ASP A 37 11.51 -4.52 -5.87
CA ASP A 37 12.00 -3.70 -6.96
C ASP A 37 11.41 -2.27 -6.90
N SER A 38 12.25 -1.26 -7.17
CA SER A 38 11.87 0.16 -7.06
C SER A 38 10.73 0.52 -8.02
N ALA A 39 10.77 0.02 -9.25
CA ALA A 39 9.73 0.30 -10.24
C ALA A 39 8.43 -0.43 -9.88
N ALA A 40 8.50 -1.66 -9.36
CA ALA A 40 7.33 -2.40 -8.92
C ALA A 40 6.62 -1.70 -7.75
N TRP A 41 7.41 -1.15 -6.81
CA TRP A 41 6.89 -0.30 -5.73
C TRP A 41 6.20 0.95 -6.28
N SER A 42 6.86 1.70 -7.17
CA SER A 42 6.27 2.90 -7.79
C SER A 42 4.97 2.60 -8.54
N GLN A 43 4.88 1.46 -9.24
CA GLN A 43 3.67 1.03 -9.91
C GLN A 43 2.55 0.75 -8.92
N LEU A 44 2.81 -0.02 -7.86
CA LEU A 44 1.81 -0.28 -6.81
C LEU A 44 1.30 1.02 -6.18
N VAL A 45 2.20 1.95 -5.85
CA VAL A 45 1.78 3.26 -5.28
C VAL A 45 0.87 4.00 -6.26
N THR A 46 1.16 3.93 -7.55
CA THR A 46 0.31 4.54 -8.59
C THR A 46 -1.06 3.88 -8.64
N ASP A 47 -1.13 2.56 -8.64
CA ASP A 47 -2.38 1.80 -8.67
C ASP A 47 -3.25 2.10 -7.44
N LEU A 48 -2.63 2.15 -6.26
CA LEU A 48 -3.32 2.45 -5.00
C LEU A 48 -3.85 3.89 -4.95
N ARG A 49 -3.18 4.86 -5.59
CA ARG A 49 -3.69 6.24 -5.71
C ARG A 49 -4.94 6.35 -6.59
N GLN A 50 -5.14 5.42 -7.51
CA GLN A 50 -6.33 5.41 -8.38
C GLN A 50 -7.55 4.78 -7.70
N ALA A 51 -7.39 4.15 -6.52
CA ALA A 51 -8.49 3.56 -5.79
C ALA A 51 -9.33 4.67 -5.09
N PRO A 52 -10.63 4.78 -5.40
CA PRO A 52 -11.46 5.92 -5.00
C PRO A 52 -11.75 6.00 -3.49
N ASN A 53 -11.59 4.88 -2.77
CA ASN A 53 -11.84 4.76 -1.34
C ASN A 53 -10.54 4.72 -0.51
N LEU A 54 -9.38 4.99 -1.11
CA LEU A 54 -8.09 4.99 -0.45
C LEU A 54 -7.47 6.38 -0.46
N THR A 55 -7.10 6.86 0.73
CA THR A 55 -6.21 8.00 0.87
C THR A 55 -4.79 7.50 1.07
N LEU A 56 -3.85 7.92 0.21
CA LEU A 56 -2.43 7.64 0.37
C LEU A 56 -1.72 8.81 1.04
N LEU A 57 -1.16 8.56 2.21
CA LEU A 57 -0.33 9.52 2.94
C LEU A 57 1.12 9.07 2.89
N PRO A 58 2.03 9.80 2.23
CA PRO A 58 3.45 9.51 2.32
C PRO A 58 3.92 9.73 3.76
N LEU A 59 4.74 8.82 4.26
CA LEU A 59 5.38 8.91 5.58
C LEU A 59 6.88 9.24 5.41
N GLN A 60 7.53 9.52 6.54
CA GLN A 60 8.99 9.57 6.57
C GLN A 60 9.57 8.20 6.16
N ASP A 61 10.75 8.21 5.54
CA ASP A 61 11.49 7.04 5.05
C ASP A 61 10.91 6.33 3.81
N GLY A 62 9.98 6.98 3.08
CA GLY A 62 9.43 6.44 1.83
C GLY A 62 8.37 5.34 2.02
N ALA A 63 7.96 5.11 3.26
CA ALA A 63 6.77 4.34 3.58
C ALA A 63 5.50 5.12 3.18
N ILE A 64 4.39 4.41 3.00
CA ILE A 64 3.08 5.02 2.72
C ILE A 64 2.05 4.49 3.71
N ARG A 65 1.10 5.34 4.10
CA ARG A 65 -0.09 4.93 4.83
C ARG A 65 -1.30 4.95 3.91
N LEU A 66 -1.99 3.83 3.83
CA LEU A 66 -3.30 3.70 3.21
C LEU A 66 -4.36 3.94 4.27
N ALA A 67 -5.25 4.90 4.08
CA ALA A 67 -6.37 5.18 4.97
C ALA A 67 -7.71 5.02 4.24
N TRP A 68 -8.70 4.46 4.93
CA TRP A 68 -10.00 4.05 4.38
C TRP A 68 -11.06 5.14 4.39
N HIS A 69 -10.92 6.09 5.30
CA HIS A 69 -11.76 7.29 5.37
C HIS A 69 -10.91 8.45 4.90
N SER A 70 -11.41 9.19 3.91
CA SER A 70 -10.90 10.50 3.59
C SER A 70 -11.04 11.36 4.85
N TRP A 71 -9.93 11.75 5.45
CA TRP A 71 -9.88 12.86 6.42
C TRP A 71 -10.11 14.22 5.73
N LEU A 72 -10.92 14.22 4.68
CA LEU A 72 -11.39 15.39 3.96
C LEU A 72 -12.86 15.54 4.34
N ASP A 73 -13.06 16.01 5.57
CA ASP A 73 -14.25 16.77 5.95
C ASP A 73 -13.80 18.23 6.05
#